data_AF-A0A497UMQ4-F1
#
_entry.id   AF-A0A497UMQ4-F1
#
_cell.length_a   1.000
_cell.length_b   1.000
_cell.length_c   1.000
_cell.angle_alpha   90.00
_cell.angle_beta   90.00
_cell.angle_gamma   90.00
#
_symmetry.space_group_name_H-M   'P 1'
#
loop_
_entity.id
_entity.type
_entity.pdbx_description
1 polymer ?
#
loop_
_entity_poly.entity_id
_entity_poly.type
_entity_poly.pdbx_seq_one_letter_code
_entity_poly.pdbx_strand_id
1 'polypeptide(L)'
;MKKLLVVAALGMFTLGFSQNYQNGYNDYNDYQGSISSINWGQVASYLGLNNNQVNQLTVLNNRYPDQNAWNRAYSKQPNRWYTDRYSAMEKIMTPEQYKRFYAKYYQGQNPKIKFDNEYKKHHGKPQKNHDKYQMKHDERFNDRDHHDDHHR
;
A
#
# COMPACT_ATOMS: atom_id res chain seq x y z
N MET A 1 27.94 -7.77 42.06
CA MET A 1 27.64 -8.18 40.68
C MET A 1 26.18 -7.90 40.38
N LYS A 2 25.87 -6.97 39.46
CA LYS A 2 24.49 -6.66 39.06
C LYS A 2 24.30 -7.21 37.64
N LYS A 3 23.44 -8.23 37.50
CA LYS A 3 23.05 -8.80 36.20
C LYS A 3 22.01 -7.87 35.58
N LEU A 4 22.38 -7.15 34.52
CA LEU A 4 21.43 -6.43 33.67
C LEU A 4 20.90 -7.42 32.63
N LEU A 5 19.67 -7.87 32.83
CA LEU A 5 18.90 -8.55 31.80
C LEU A 5 18.46 -7.51 30.77
N VAL A 6 19.11 -7.49 29.61
CA VAL A 6 18.69 -6.69 28.47
C VAL A 6 17.51 -7.41 27.81
N VAL A 7 16.29 -7.00 28.16
CA VAL A 7 15.11 -7.27 27.36
C VAL A 7 15.09 -6.23 26.24
N ALA A 8 15.71 -6.54 25.11
CA ALA A 8 15.59 -5.72 23.91
C ALA A 8 14.25 -6.02 23.21
N ALA A 9 13.18 -5.43 23.74
CA ALA A 9 11.93 -5.28 23.01
C ALA A 9 12.04 -4.05 22.09
N LEU A 10 12.68 -4.21 20.93
CA LEU A 10 12.74 -3.18 19.90
C LEU A 10 12.51 -3.82 18.53
N GLY A 11 11.26 -3.77 18.09
CA GLY A 11 10.85 -4.06 16.72
C GLY A 11 10.01 -2.90 16.17
N MET A 12 10.38 -1.66 16.49
CA MET A 12 9.96 -0.52 15.68
C MET A 12 10.79 -0.56 14.41
N PHE A 13 10.23 -1.02 13.29
CA PHE A 13 10.78 -0.69 11.98
C PHE A 13 9.93 0.42 11.38
N THR A 14 10.57 1.57 11.32
CA THR A 14 10.14 2.84 10.77
C THR A 14 9.82 2.72 9.28
N LEU A 15 8.68 3.28 8.89
CA LEU A 15 8.34 3.64 7.52
C LEU A 15 9.48 4.50 6.93
N GLY A 16 10.04 4.10 5.78
CA GLY A 16 11.06 4.92 5.12
C GLY A 16 11.83 4.28 3.97
N PHE A 17 11.17 3.62 3.02
CA PHE A 17 11.79 3.39 1.70
C PHE A 17 11.22 4.40 0.71
N SER A 18 11.73 5.63 0.77
CA SER A 18 11.52 6.64 -0.28
C SER A 18 12.79 6.73 -1.11
N GLN A 19 12.90 5.92 -2.16
CA GLN A 19 13.93 6.09 -3.20
C GLN A 19 13.33 5.83 -4.59
N ASN A 20 13.25 6.92 -5.37
CA ASN A 20 13.13 7.07 -6.83
C ASN A 20 12.28 6.06 -7.63
N TYR A 21 11.20 6.60 -8.18
CA TYR A 21 10.02 5.93 -8.69
C TYR A 21 10.10 5.62 -10.19
N GLN A 22 10.27 4.35 -10.54
CA GLN A 22 10.10 3.85 -11.91
C GLN A 22 9.27 2.54 -11.88
N ASN A 23 8.00 2.64 -12.29
CA ASN A 23 6.91 1.69 -12.65
C ASN A 23 7.02 0.15 -12.45
N GLY A 24 7.88 -0.37 -11.57
CA GLY A 24 7.93 -1.79 -11.23
C GLY A 24 9.00 -2.17 -10.22
N TYR A 25 10.00 -1.30 -10.03
CA TYR A 25 11.02 -1.50 -8.99
C TYR A 25 10.43 -1.30 -7.59
N ASN A 26 9.51 -0.34 -7.41
CA ASN A 26 8.95 -0.06 -6.09
C ASN A 26 7.89 -1.08 -5.66
N ASP A 27 7.00 -1.52 -6.55
CA ASP A 27 5.92 -2.45 -6.18
C ASP A 27 6.43 -3.83 -5.73
N TYR A 28 7.52 -4.32 -6.32
CA TYR A 28 8.15 -5.55 -5.85
C TYR A 28 8.87 -5.35 -4.51
N ASN A 29 9.53 -4.21 -4.32
CA ASN A 29 10.15 -3.88 -3.04
C ASN A 29 9.10 -3.73 -1.93
N ASP A 30 7.94 -3.15 -2.22
CA ASP A 30 6.81 -3.06 -1.30
C ASP A 30 6.22 -4.45 -1.00
N TYR A 31 6.11 -5.32 -2.02
CA TYR A 31 5.74 -6.72 -1.84
C TYR A 31 6.72 -7.45 -0.91
N GLN A 32 8.03 -7.36 -1.18
CA GLN A 32 9.07 -7.97 -0.36
C GLN A 32 9.07 -7.38 1.05
N GLY A 33 8.96 -6.06 1.18
CA GLY A 33 8.86 -5.35 2.45
C GLY A 33 7.66 -5.81 3.27
N SER A 34 6.51 -6.08 2.63
CA SER A 34 5.33 -6.65 3.29
C SER A 34 5.50 -8.08 3.83
N ILE A 35 6.62 -8.73 3.49
CA ILE A 35 7.02 -10.05 3.99
C ILE A 35 8.15 -9.88 5.00
N SER A 36 9.24 -9.22 4.62
CA SER A 36 10.49 -9.17 5.37
C SER A 36 10.43 -8.27 6.61
N SER A 37 9.55 -7.26 6.63
CA SER A 37 9.34 -6.39 7.80
C SER A 37 8.57 -7.07 8.94
N ILE A 38 8.07 -8.29 8.74
CA ILE A 38 7.20 -8.99 9.68
C ILE A 38 7.90 -10.24 10.21
N ASN A 39 7.97 -10.37 11.53
CA ASN A 39 8.38 -11.62 12.17
C ASN A 39 7.21 -12.62 12.16
N TRP A 40 7.17 -13.48 11.15
CA TRP A 40 6.09 -14.45 10.97
C TRP A 40 5.98 -15.51 12.06
N GLY A 41 7.08 -15.85 12.75
CA GLY A 41 7.05 -16.71 13.93
C GLY A 41 6.30 -16.05 15.09
N GLN A 42 6.54 -14.75 15.32
CA GLN A 42 5.78 -13.96 16.30
C GLN A 42 4.32 -13.77 15.87
N VAL A 43 4.03 -13.61 14.58
CA VAL A 43 2.64 -13.59 14.07
C VAL A 43 1.92 -14.89 14.42
N ALA A 44 2.56 -16.03 14.13
CA ALA A 44 1.99 -17.34 14.40
C ALA A 44 1.66 -17.52 15.89
N SER A 45 2.61 -17.19 16.78
CA SER A 45 2.41 -17.26 18.23
C SER A 45 1.34 -16.28 18.72
N TYR A 46 1.40 -15.02 18.28
CA TYR A 46 0.48 -13.96 18.72
C TYR A 46 -0.98 -14.24 18.32
N LEU A 47 -1.20 -14.74 17.11
CA LEU A 47 -2.54 -15.03 16.59
C LEU A 47 -3.03 -16.44 16.92
N GLY A 48 -2.18 -17.29 17.50
CA GLY A 48 -2.50 -18.69 17.76
C GLY A 48 -2.76 -19.45 16.46
N LEU A 49 -1.91 -19.27 15.45
CA LEU A 49 -2.07 -19.95 14.17
C LEU A 49 -1.75 -21.44 14.33
N ASN A 50 -2.58 -22.30 13.73
CA ASN A 50 -2.28 -23.73 13.65
C ASN A 50 -1.24 -24.04 12.55
N ASN A 51 -0.68 -25.25 12.57
CA ASN A 51 0.37 -25.66 11.64
C ASN A 51 -0.04 -25.52 10.16
N ASN A 52 -1.31 -25.78 9.81
CA ASN A 52 -1.78 -25.62 8.45
C ASN A 52 -1.79 -24.15 8.02
N GLN A 53 -2.24 -23.25 8.88
CA GLN A 53 -2.22 -21.81 8.62
C GLN A 53 -0.78 -21.28 8.47
N VAL A 54 0.13 -21.74 9.33
CA VAL A 54 1.56 -21.40 9.25
C VAL A 54 2.14 -21.85 7.91
N ASN A 55 1.89 -23.10 7.51
CA ASN A 55 2.37 -23.62 6.23
C ASN A 55 1.81 -22.83 5.04
N GLN A 56 0.51 -22.51 5.06
CA GLN A 56 -0.12 -21.71 4.01
C GLN A 56 0.45 -20.28 3.93
N LEU A 57 0.74 -19.64 5.06
CA LEU A 57 1.42 -18.34 5.08
C LEU A 57 2.85 -18.45 4.55
N THR A 58 3.58 -19.49 4.91
CA THR A 58 4.93 -19.74 4.37
C THR A 58 4.89 -19.89 2.85
N VAL A 59 3.94 -20.66 2.30
CA VAL A 59 3.77 -20.78 0.84
C VAL A 59 3.40 -19.43 0.22
N LEU A 60 2.51 -18.66 0.85
CA LEU A 60 2.13 -17.33 0.36
C LEU A 60 3.30 -16.34 0.35
N ASN A 61 4.14 -16.36 1.39
CA ASN A 61 5.31 -15.50 1.53
C ASN A 61 6.41 -15.84 0.53
N ASN A 62 6.54 -17.11 0.14
CA ASN A 62 7.53 -17.57 -0.83
C ASN A 62 7.01 -17.61 -2.27
N ARG A 63 5.79 -17.12 -2.53
CA ARG A 63 5.12 -17.25 -3.85
C ARG A 63 5.89 -16.60 -5.00
N TYR A 64 6.50 -15.45 -4.76
CA TYR A 64 7.29 -14.72 -5.75
C TYR A 64 8.67 -14.40 -5.17
N PRO A 65 9.63 -15.34 -5.29
CA PRO A 65 10.94 -15.22 -4.63
C PRO A 65 11.86 -14.19 -5.30
N ASP A 66 11.58 -13.82 -6.55
CA ASP A 66 12.37 -12.86 -7.32
C ASP A 66 11.47 -11.91 -8.14
N GLN A 67 12.08 -10.80 -8.59
CA GLN A 67 11.43 -9.78 -9.40
C GLN A 67 10.85 -10.35 -10.70
N ASN A 68 11.50 -11.33 -11.33
CA ASN A 68 11.03 -11.90 -12.59
C ASN A 68 9.73 -12.69 -12.39
N ALA A 69 9.64 -13.47 -11.32
CA ALA A 69 8.43 -14.18 -10.92
C ALA A 69 7.29 -13.22 -10.61
N TRP A 70 7.59 -12.14 -9.88
CA TRP A 70 6.60 -11.11 -9.58
C TRP A 70 6.14 -10.36 -10.84
N ASN A 71 7.07 -9.99 -11.73
CA ASN A 71 6.76 -9.29 -12.98
C ASN A 71 5.85 -10.12 -13.88
N ARG A 72 6.06 -11.44 -13.97
CA ARG A 72 5.17 -12.33 -14.73
C ARG A 72 3.71 -12.26 -14.25
N ALA A 73 3.50 -12.07 -12.95
CA ALA A 73 2.16 -11.99 -12.36
C ALA A 73 1.55 -10.58 -12.42
N TYR A 74 2.35 -9.53 -12.17
CA TYR A 74 1.83 -8.20 -11.85
C TYR A 74 2.34 -7.06 -12.72
N SER A 75 3.29 -7.25 -13.63
CA SER A 75 3.84 -6.16 -14.46
C SER A 75 2.78 -5.32 -15.19
N LYS A 76 1.70 -5.96 -15.65
CA LYS A 76 0.58 -5.28 -16.32
C LYS A 76 -0.32 -4.50 -15.36
N GLN A 77 -0.40 -4.93 -14.10
CA GLN A 77 -1.26 -4.35 -13.07
C GLN A 77 -0.55 -4.44 -11.70
N PRO A 78 0.46 -3.58 -11.46
CA PRO A 78 1.29 -3.66 -10.25
C PRO A 78 0.46 -3.59 -8.97
N ASN A 79 -0.48 -2.65 -8.91
CA ASN A 79 -1.40 -2.45 -7.78
C ASN A 79 -2.28 -3.67 -7.40
N ARG A 80 -2.32 -4.74 -8.19
CA ARG A 80 -3.08 -5.95 -7.83
C ARG A 80 -2.41 -6.74 -6.71
N TRP A 81 -1.09 -6.65 -6.54
CA TRP A 81 -0.33 -7.54 -5.64
C TRP A 81 -0.82 -7.49 -4.20
N TYR A 82 -1.13 -6.30 -3.67
CA TYR A 82 -1.56 -6.14 -2.27
C TYR A 82 -2.96 -6.71 -2.07
N THR A 83 -3.85 -6.54 -3.04
CA THR A 83 -5.19 -7.14 -2.97
C THR A 83 -5.09 -8.67 -2.94
N ASP A 84 -4.33 -9.26 -3.86
CA ASP A 84 -4.18 -10.72 -3.97
C ASP A 84 -3.53 -11.31 -2.71
N ARG A 85 -2.49 -10.66 -2.16
CA ARG A 85 -1.81 -11.10 -0.94
C ARG A 85 -2.71 -11.03 0.28
N TYR A 86 -3.33 -9.89 0.53
CA TYR A 86 -4.09 -9.67 1.76
C TYR A 86 -5.43 -10.41 1.76
N SER A 87 -6.07 -10.60 0.61
CA SER A 87 -7.22 -11.50 0.49
C SER A 87 -6.83 -12.98 0.67
N ALA A 88 -5.62 -13.39 0.28
CA ALA A 88 -5.14 -14.73 0.61
C ALA A 88 -4.87 -14.89 2.12
N MET A 89 -4.29 -13.88 2.77
CA MET A 89 -4.09 -13.89 4.23
C MET A 89 -5.42 -13.99 4.99
N GLU A 90 -6.43 -13.24 4.58
CA GLU A 90 -7.78 -13.28 5.18
C GLU A 90 -8.47 -14.64 5.02
N LYS A 91 -8.13 -15.43 3.99
CA LYS A 91 -8.63 -16.81 3.81
C LYS A 91 -7.87 -17.83 4.64
N ILE A 92 -6.58 -17.60 4.87
CA ILE A 92 -5.73 -18.48 5.69
C ILE A 92 -6.02 -18.27 7.17
N MET A 93 -6.16 -17.02 7.58
CA MET A 93 -6.51 -16.61 8.93
C MET A 93 -8.03 -16.60 9.10
N THR A 94 -8.52 -16.59 10.34
CA THR A 94 -9.90 -16.17 10.60
C THR A 94 -10.04 -14.65 10.47
N PRO A 95 -11.24 -14.09 10.28
CA PRO A 95 -11.45 -12.65 10.23
C PRO A 95 -10.90 -11.92 11.47
N GLU A 96 -11.06 -12.51 12.65
CA GLU A 96 -10.55 -11.96 13.91
C GLU A 96 -9.02 -12.01 13.99
N GLN A 97 -8.40 -13.11 13.56
CA GLN A 97 -6.93 -13.21 13.47
C GLN A 97 -6.37 -12.16 12.50
N TYR A 98 -7.00 -11.99 11.34
CA TYR A 98 -6.58 -11.01 10.35
C TYR A 98 -6.75 -9.57 10.85
N LYS A 99 -7.83 -9.27 11.58
CA LYS A 99 -8.05 -7.98 12.25
C LYS A 99 -6.96 -7.66 13.27
N ARG A 100 -6.63 -8.63 14.13
CA ARG A 100 -5.56 -8.49 15.12
C ARG A 100 -4.19 -8.35 14.46
N PHE A 101 -3.96 -9.02 13.34
CA PHE A 101 -2.75 -8.86 12.53
C PHE A 101 -2.56 -7.41 12.10
N TYR A 102 -3.52 -6.83 11.37
CA TYR A 102 -3.31 -5.46 10.88
C TYR A 102 -3.40 -4.40 11.99
N ALA A 103 -4.10 -4.68 13.09
CA ALA A 103 -4.04 -3.84 14.28
C ALA A 103 -2.60 -3.72 14.83
N LYS A 104 -1.88 -4.84 14.88
CA LYS A 104 -0.52 -4.89 15.43
C LYS A 104 0.54 -4.40 14.45
N TYR A 105 0.50 -4.85 13.20
CA TYR A 105 1.58 -4.65 12.24
C TYR A 105 1.36 -3.46 11.30
N TYR A 106 0.14 -2.93 11.24
CA TYR A 106 -0.24 -1.83 10.34
C TYR A 106 -0.99 -0.72 11.07
N GLN A 107 -0.79 -0.58 12.39
CA GLN A 107 -1.36 0.51 13.20
C GLN A 107 -2.90 0.59 13.09
N GLY A 108 -3.58 -0.54 12.90
CA GLY A 108 -5.03 -0.57 12.72
C GLY A 108 -5.52 -0.31 11.30
N GLN A 109 -4.65 0.13 10.40
CA GLN A 109 -5.00 0.33 9.00
C GLN A 109 -5.00 -1.01 8.25
N ASN A 110 -6.09 -1.30 7.53
CA ASN A 110 -6.12 -2.48 6.67
C ASN A 110 -5.00 -2.36 5.62
N PRO A 111 -4.11 -3.36 5.48
CA PRO A 111 -2.96 -3.26 4.59
C PRO A 111 -3.35 -3.04 3.13
N LYS A 112 -4.49 -3.60 2.68
CA LYS A 112 -5.02 -3.34 1.34
C LYS A 112 -5.27 -1.85 1.11
N ILE A 113 -5.84 -1.16 2.10
CA ILE A 113 -6.09 0.29 2.04
C ILE A 113 -4.77 1.07 2.11
N LYS A 114 -3.84 0.66 2.99
CA LYS A 114 -2.52 1.29 3.12
C LYS A 114 -1.80 1.31 1.77
N PHE A 115 -1.61 0.15 1.15
CA PHE A 115 -0.88 0.05 -0.12
C PHE A 115 -1.65 0.67 -1.30
N ASP A 116 -2.98 0.63 -1.28
CA ASP A 116 -3.78 1.35 -2.28
C ASP A 116 -3.58 2.86 -2.21
N ASN A 117 -3.54 3.43 -1.00
CA ASN A 117 -3.26 4.85 -0.80
C ASN A 117 -1.82 5.21 -1.17
N GLU A 118 -0.84 4.38 -0.83
CA GLU A 118 0.56 4.58 -1.24
C GLU A 118 0.68 4.54 -2.77
N TYR A 119 0.10 3.53 -3.42
CA TYR A 119 0.08 3.43 -4.88
C TYR A 119 -0.55 4.68 -5.51
N LYS A 120 -1.73 5.12 -5.04
CA LYS A 120 -2.39 6.34 -5.52
C LYS A 120 -1.55 7.60 -5.27
N LYS A 121 -0.78 7.69 -4.20
CA LYS A 121 0.10 8.83 -3.94
C LYS A 121 1.24 8.93 -4.95
N HIS A 122 1.76 7.78 -5.40
CA HIS A 122 2.90 7.72 -6.31
C HIS A 122 2.51 7.69 -7.80
N HIS A 123 1.34 7.15 -8.12
CA HIS A 123 0.85 6.96 -9.50
C HIS A 123 -0.41 7.75 -9.82
N GLY A 124 -1.12 8.26 -8.80
CA GLY A 124 -2.22 9.20 -8.99
C GLY A 124 -1.64 10.50 -9.50
N LYS A 125 -1.98 10.83 -10.75
CA LYS A 125 -1.71 12.15 -11.32
C LYS A 125 -2.22 13.20 -10.31
N PRO A 126 -1.49 14.29 -10.03
CA PRO A 126 -2.09 15.40 -9.34
C PRO A 126 -3.30 15.81 -10.17
N GLN A 127 -4.50 15.69 -9.60
CA GLN A 127 -5.69 16.30 -10.15
C GLN A 127 -5.46 17.81 -10.01
N LYS A 128 -4.66 18.36 -10.92
CA LYS A 128 -4.43 19.80 -11.03
C LYS A 128 -5.81 20.38 -11.35
N ASN A 129 -6.47 20.95 -10.36
CA ASN A 129 -7.29 22.16 -10.45
C ASN A 129 -7.82 22.50 -11.86
N HIS A 130 -8.55 21.60 -12.52
CA HIS A 130 -9.08 21.87 -13.86
C HIS A 130 -10.28 22.83 -13.79
N ASP A 131 -10.89 22.96 -12.61
CA ASP A 131 -12.10 23.76 -12.42
C ASP A 131 -11.79 25.27 -12.28
N LYS A 132 -10.57 25.65 -11.86
CA LYS A 132 -10.21 27.07 -11.65
C LYS A 132 -9.79 27.82 -12.92
N TYR A 133 -9.45 27.09 -14.00
CA TYR A 133 -9.07 27.70 -15.28
C TYR A 133 -10.23 27.75 -16.29
N GLN A 134 -11.24 26.89 -16.16
CA GLN A 134 -12.45 26.96 -16.99
C GLN A 134 -13.33 28.15 -16.60
N MET A 135 -13.61 28.38 -15.30
CA MET A 135 -14.40 29.54 -14.87
C MET A 135 -13.82 30.90 -15.31
N LYS A 136 -12.49 31.06 -15.31
CA LYS A 136 -11.85 32.30 -15.75
C LYS A 136 -11.84 32.53 -17.27
N HIS A 137 -12.05 31.49 -18.06
CA HIS A 137 -12.21 31.62 -19.51
C HIS A 137 -13.66 31.98 -19.83
N ASP A 138 -14.63 31.37 -19.15
CA ASP A 138 -16.05 31.60 -19.42
C ASP A 138 -16.51 33.01 -18.96
N GLU A 139 -15.97 33.55 -17.87
CA GLU A 139 -16.23 34.94 -17.44
C GLU A 139 -15.73 35.98 -18.48
N ARG A 140 -14.58 35.74 -19.12
CA ARG A 140 -14.01 36.71 -20.09
C ARG A 140 -14.69 36.70 -21.46
N PHE A 141 -15.44 35.66 -21.78
CA PHE A 141 -16.22 35.60 -23.02
C PHE A 141 -17.58 36.29 -22.84
N ASN A 142 -18.23 36.17 -21.67
CA ASN A 142 -19.51 36.84 -21.44
C ASN A 142 -19.40 38.37 -21.28
N ASP A 143 -18.27 38.91 -20.81
CA ASP A 143 -18.10 40.36 -20.66
C ASP A 143 -17.88 41.13 -21.98
N ARG A 144 -17.63 40.43 -23.10
CA ARG A 144 -17.32 41.08 -24.39
C ARG A 144 -18.52 41.25 -25.31
N ASP A 145 -19.64 40.60 -25.03
CA ASP A 145 -20.81 40.59 -25.92
C ASP A 145 -21.85 41.68 -25.58
N HIS A 146 -21.49 42.69 -24.79
CA HIS A 146 -22.40 43.78 -24.37
C HIS A 146 -21.97 45.20 -24.77
N HIS A 147 -20.97 45.34 -25.63
CA HIS A 147 -20.58 46.64 -26.17
C HIS A 147 -20.42 46.57 -27.68
N ASP A 148 -21.52 46.57 -28.42
CA ASP A 148 -21.58 47.04 -29.81
C ASP A 148 -23.05 47.08 -30.26
N ASP A 149 -23.81 48.08 -29.80
CA ASP A 149 -25.04 48.49 -30.47
C ASP A 149 -25.36 49.96 -30.15
N HIS A 150 -24.50 50.86 -30.63
CA HIS A 150 -24.87 52.24 -30.91
C HIS A 150 -24.09 52.67 -32.14
N HIS A 151 -24.72 52.61 -33.32
CA HIS A 151 -24.63 53.61 -34.39
C HIS A 151 -25.33 53.10 -35.66
N ARG A 152 -26.62 53.42 -35.80
CA ARG A 152 -27.17 53.95 -37.06
C ARG A 152 -28.50 54.64 -36.85
#